data_AF-A0A960PV19-F1
#
_entry.id   AF-A0A960PV19-F1
#
_cell.length_a   1.000
_cell.length_b   1.000
_cell.length_c   1.000
_cell.angle_alpha   90.00
_cell.angle_beta   90.00
_cell.angle_gamma   90.00
#
_symmetry.space_group_name_H-M   'P 1'
#
loop_
_entity.id
_entity.type
_entity.pdbx_description
1 polymer ?
#
loop_
_entity_poly.entity_id
_entity_poly.type
_entity_poly.pdbx_seq_one_letter_code
_entity_poly.pdbx_strand_id
1 'polypeptide(L)'
;DEAQDLSPMQLAMISRRSLNGSMTVVGDIAQSTGAWAHADWDEILSLLPDRRPARREQLTVGYRIPGPNMALAARVLARSAPDLLPPRSVRQDGREPIFHRVDDPLRFGPTVVESVRDEVDAVESGNVAVICPGSRVEECSAALTAAGIDHGVAIEQGLNHQVTVVPVGIVKGLELDATVVVDPAGILAEEAQGMRALYVALTRATKLLTVVHPGELPDVLADEPADGQQVIAFSG
;
A
#
# COMPACT_ATOMS: atom_id res chain seq x y z
N ASP A 1 -18.19 -1.28 7.34
CA ASP A 1 -17.01 -0.70 6.69
C ASP A 1 -15.88 -1.70 6.75
N GLU A 2 -14.89 -1.57 5.87
CA GLU A 2 -13.74 -2.48 5.71
C GLU A 2 -14.14 -3.97 5.71
N ALA A 3 -15.21 -4.29 5.00
CA ALA A 3 -15.82 -5.63 5.05
C ALA A 3 -14.88 -6.73 4.55
N GLN A 4 -13.91 -6.39 3.70
CA GLN A 4 -12.88 -7.28 3.19
C GLN A 4 -11.89 -7.77 4.26
N ASP A 5 -11.86 -7.15 5.43
CA ASP A 5 -11.02 -7.55 6.57
C ASP A 5 -11.80 -8.39 7.59
N LEU A 6 -13.11 -8.57 7.41
CA LEU A 6 -13.93 -9.40 8.29
C LEU A 6 -13.80 -10.87 7.92
N SER A 7 -13.50 -11.71 8.91
CA SER A 7 -13.55 -13.17 8.74
C SER A 7 -14.97 -13.66 8.42
N PRO A 8 -15.11 -14.86 7.83
CA PRO A 8 -16.42 -15.45 7.58
C PRO A 8 -17.31 -15.56 8.82
N MET A 9 -16.72 -15.84 9.98
CA MET A 9 -17.45 -15.91 11.25
C MET A 9 -17.97 -14.54 11.70
N GLN A 10 -17.18 -13.47 11.50
CA GLN A 10 -17.63 -12.10 11.80
C GLN A 10 -18.76 -11.67 10.86
N LEU A 11 -18.67 -11.98 9.57
CA LEU A 11 -19.75 -11.73 8.60
C LEU A 11 -21.03 -12.48 8.98
N ALA A 12 -20.92 -13.76 9.34
CA ALA A 12 -22.07 -14.55 9.81
C ALA A 12 -22.68 -13.99 11.11
N MET A 13 -21.84 -13.50 12.03
CA MET A 13 -22.29 -12.84 13.26
C MET A 13 -23.07 -11.55 12.96
N ILE A 14 -22.60 -10.74 12.01
CA ILE A 14 -23.31 -9.53 11.56
C ILE A 14 -24.63 -9.90 10.86
N SER A 15 -24.61 -10.92 9.99
CA SER A 15 -25.79 -11.42 9.27
C SER A 15 -26.94 -11.77 10.22
N ARG A 16 -26.65 -12.44 11.34
CA ARG A 16 -27.64 -12.77 12.38
C ARG A 16 -28.26 -11.56 13.08
N ARG A 17 -27.59 -10.40 13.06
CA ARG A 17 -28.07 -9.16 13.68
C ARG A 17 -28.91 -8.32 12.72
N SER A 18 -28.74 -8.49 11.41
CA SER A 18 -29.56 -7.82 10.39
C SER A 18 -30.80 -8.64 10.03
N LEU A 19 -31.81 -8.57 10.90
CA LEU A 19 -33.04 -9.37 10.77
C LEU A 19 -33.83 -9.10 9.47
N ASN A 20 -33.73 -7.89 8.93
CA ASN A 20 -34.38 -7.51 7.67
C ASN A 20 -33.48 -7.68 6.44
N GLY A 21 -32.19 -8.04 6.63
CA GLY A 21 -31.19 -8.17 5.57
C GLY A 21 -30.78 -6.86 4.90
N SER A 22 -31.14 -5.71 5.45
CA SER A 22 -30.76 -4.40 4.91
C SER A 22 -29.41 -3.99 5.49
N MET A 23 -28.40 -3.87 4.64
CA MET A 23 -27.04 -3.52 5.04
C MET A 23 -26.36 -2.66 3.99
N THR A 24 -25.52 -1.73 4.45
CA THR A 24 -24.56 -1.03 3.60
C THR A 24 -23.17 -1.59 3.90
N VAL A 25 -22.60 -2.27 2.91
CA VAL A 25 -21.29 -2.90 3.00
C VAL A 25 -20.32 -2.05 2.19
N VAL A 26 -19.20 -1.68 2.78
CA VAL A 26 -18.20 -0.78 2.21
C VAL A 26 -16.81 -1.37 2.48
N GLY A 27 -15.88 -1.14 1.57
CA GLY A 27 -14.51 -1.61 1.64
C GLY A 27 -13.79 -1.51 0.30
N ASP A 28 -12.56 -2.00 0.25
CA ASP A 28 -11.76 -2.15 -0.96
C ASP A 28 -11.16 -3.55 -1.03
N ILE A 29 -11.67 -4.38 -1.94
CA ILE A 29 -11.25 -5.78 -2.05
C ILE A 29 -9.77 -5.92 -2.46
N ALA A 30 -9.19 -4.92 -3.13
CA ALA A 30 -7.76 -4.88 -3.44
C ALA A 30 -6.89 -4.77 -2.18
N GLN A 31 -7.47 -4.27 -1.09
CA GLN A 31 -6.83 -4.17 0.21
C GLN A 31 -7.13 -5.37 1.10
N SER A 32 -7.72 -6.47 0.61
CA SER A 32 -7.94 -7.66 1.44
C SER A 32 -6.64 -8.46 1.62
N THR A 33 -5.96 -8.27 2.76
CA THR A 33 -4.62 -8.82 3.05
C THR A 33 -4.57 -9.76 4.26
N GLY A 34 -5.69 -9.93 4.98
CA GLY A 34 -5.74 -10.75 6.19
C GLY A 34 -5.62 -12.25 5.91
N ALA A 35 -5.50 -13.05 6.96
CA ALA A 35 -5.47 -14.53 6.86
C ALA A 35 -6.72 -15.13 6.19
N TRP A 36 -7.83 -14.39 6.20
CA TRP A 36 -9.09 -14.74 5.57
C TRP A 36 -9.42 -13.77 4.43
N ALA A 37 -8.39 -13.35 3.68
CA ALA A 37 -8.56 -12.41 2.59
C ALA A 37 -9.56 -12.96 1.57
N HIS A 38 -10.61 -12.18 1.32
CA HIS A 38 -11.64 -12.53 0.36
C HIS A 38 -11.11 -12.34 -1.06
N ALA A 39 -11.46 -13.26 -1.95
CA ALA A 39 -11.08 -13.17 -3.36
C ALA A 39 -11.78 -11.99 -4.04
N ASP A 40 -13.09 -11.89 -3.83
CA ASP A 40 -13.99 -10.92 -4.44
C ASP A 40 -15.14 -10.52 -3.49
N TRP A 41 -16.03 -9.65 -3.98
CA TRP A 41 -17.22 -9.23 -3.24
C TRP A 41 -18.29 -10.31 -3.15
N ASP A 42 -18.34 -11.26 -4.09
CA ASP A 42 -19.36 -12.30 -4.12
C ASP A 42 -19.14 -13.30 -2.97
N GLU A 43 -17.89 -13.58 -2.61
CA GLU A 43 -17.53 -14.34 -1.42
C GLU A 43 -18.10 -13.69 -0.15
N ILE A 44 -17.90 -12.37 0.02
CA ILE A 44 -18.43 -11.62 1.17
C ILE A 44 -19.96 -11.64 1.18
N LEU A 45 -20.59 -11.37 0.03
CA LEU A 45 -22.04 -11.30 -0.10
C LEU A 45 -22.71 -12.66 0.15
N SER A 46 -22.07 -13.77 -0.22
CA SER A 46 -22.56 -15.13 0.03
C SER A 46 -22.71 -15.46 1.52
N LEU A 47 -21.98 -14.73 2.38
CA LEU A 47 -21.99 -14.89 3.84
C LEU A 47 -22.97 -13.94 4.55
N LEU A 48 -23.61 -13.03 3.80
CA LEU A 48 -24.58 -12.04 4.27
C LEU A 48 -26.02 -12.43 3.91
N PRO A 49 -27.05 -11.80 4.51
CA PRO A 49 -28.43 -12.15 4.22
C PRO A 49 -28.83 -11.87 2.77
N ASP A 50 -29.26 -12.88 2.02
CA ASP A 50 -29.77 -12.75 0.64
C ASP A 50 -31.31 -12.59 0.59
N ARG A 51 -31.84 -11.64 1.38
CA ARG A 51 -33.29 -11.36 1.36
C ARG A 51 -33.69 -10.42 0.22
N ARG A 52 -32.72 -9.73 -0.37
CA ARG A 52 -32.86 -8.78 -1.47
C ARG A 52 -31.61 -8.86 -2.33
N PRO A 53 -31.71 -8.68 -3.66
CA PRO A 53 -30.55 -8.66 -4.52
C PRO A 53 -29.59 -7.54 -4.10
N ALA A 54 -28.31 -7.88 -4.00
CA ALA A 54 -27.26 -6.91 -3.73
C ALA A 54 -27.15 -5.91 -4.89
N ARG A 55 -26.91 -4.63 -4.56
CA ARG A 55 -26.53 -3.60 -5.52
C ARG A 55 -25.12 -3.15 -5.19
N ARG A 56 -24.22 -3.28 -6.16
CA ARG A 56 -22.83 -2.86 -6.04
C ARG A 56 -22.64 -1.57 -6.82
N GLU A 57 -22.11 -0.56 -6.15
CA GLU A 57 -21.71 0.71 -6.75
C GLU A 57 -20.22 0.91 -6.45
N GLN A 58 -19.44 1.30 -7.45
CA GLN A 58 -18.00 1.53 -7.30
C GLN A 58 -17.71 3.03 -7.32
N LEU A 59 -16.97 3.50 -6.32
CA LEU A 59 -16.43 4.86 -6.32
C LEU A 59 -15.14 4.88 -7.14
N THR A 60 -15.14 5.65 -8.22
CA THR A 60 -14.04 5.68 -9.20
C THR A 60 -13.12 6.88 -9.06
N VAL A 61 -13.34 7.75 -8.06
CA VAL A 61 -12.60 8.99 -7.87
C VAL A 61 -11.93 8.99 -6.49
N GLY A 62 -10.61 9.14 -6.48
CA GLY A 62 -9.78 9.21 -5.27
C GLY A 62 -9.29 10.63 -5.01
N TYR A 63 -9.33 11.06 -3.75
CA TYR A 63 -8.92 12.42 -3.35
C TYR A 63 -7.64 12.46 -2.51
N ARG A 64 -7.25 11.33 -1.90
CA ARG A 64 -6.16 11.28 -0.93
C ARG A 64 -4.79 11.07 -1.56
N ILE A 65 -4.70 10.18 -2.55
CA ILE A 65 -3.44 9.72 -3.11
C ILE A 65 -3.11 10.55 -4.37
N PRO A 66 -1.91 11.16 -4.46
CA PRO A 66 -1.46 11.87 -5.66
C PRO A 66 -1.43 10.97 -6.90
N GLY A 67 -1.65 11.57 -8.07
CA GLY A 67 -1.67 10.90 -9.37
C GLY A 67 -0.43 10.02 -9.62
N PRO A 68 0.79 10.55 -9.47
CA PRO A 68 2.02 9.76 -9.63
C PRO A 68 2.08 8.50 -8.76
N ASN A 69 1.76 8.63 -7.46
CA ASN A 69 1.75 7.49 -6.53
C ASN A 69 0.67 6.46 -6.90
N MET A 70 -0.52 6.94 -7.30
CA MET A 70 -1.61 6.06 -7.75
C MET A 70 -1.26 5.35 -9.06
N ALA A 71 -0.54 5.99 -9.98
CA ALA A 71 -0.08 5.37 -11.22
C ALA A 71 0.87 4.19 -10.94
N LEU A 72 1.80 4.35 -10.00
CA LEU A 72 2.66 3.26 -9.53
C LEU A 72 1.84 2.12 -8.88
N ALA A 73 0.94 2.46 -7.97
CA ALA A 73 0.10 1.47 -7.29
C ALA A 73 -0.83 0.72 -8.27
N ALA A 74 -1.33 1.39 -9.31
CA ALA A 74 -2.17 0.79 -10.35
C ALA A 74 -1.47 -0.35 -11.09
N ARG A 75 -0.15 -0.31 -11.27
CA ARG A 75 0.61 -1.42 -11.87
C ARG A 75 0.55 -2.67 -11.00
N VAL A 76 0.64 -2.49 -9.68
CA VAL A 76 0.49 -3.58 -8.70
C VAL A 76 -0.94 -4.10 -8.67
N LEU A 77 -1.92 -3.19 -8.71
CA LEU A 77 -3.34 -3.55 -8.75
C LEU A 77 -3.69 -4.42 -9.97
N ALA A 78 -3.19 -4.05 -11.15
CA ALA A 78 -3.45 -4.79 -12.38
C ALA A 78 -2.99 -6.27 -12.32
N ARG A 79 -2.06 -6.59 -11.43
CA ARG A 79 -1.58 -7.96 -11.19
C ARG A 79 -2.28 -8.62 -10.00
N SER A 80 -2.63 -7.86 -8.96
CA SER A 80 -3.22 -8.40 -7.73
C SER A 80 -4.74 -8.60 -7.81
N ALA A 81 -5.42 -7.78 -8.61
CA ALA A 81 -6.85 -7.82 -8.84
C ALA A 81 -7.18 -7.26 -10.24
N PRO A 82 -6.95 -8.03 -11.32
CA PRO A 82 -7.07 -7.56 -12.71
C PRO A 82 -8.45 -7.02 -13.09
N ASP A 83 -9.51 -7.51 -12.44
CA ASP A 83 -10.88 -7.09 -12.69
C ASP A 83 -11.26 -5.76 -11.99
N LEU A 84 -10.32 -5.17 -11.25
CA LEU A 84 -10.52 -3.88 -10.58
C LEU A 84 -9.84 -2.76 -11.32
N LEU A 85 -10.57 -1.66 -11.47
CA LEU A 85 -10.02 -0.41 -11.96
C LEU A 85 -9.49 0.41 -10.78
N PRO A 86 -8.25 0.95 -10.88
CA PRO A 86 -7.74 1.89 -9.89
C PRO A 86 -8.61 3.16 -9.91
N PRO A 87 -8.81 3.81 -8.74
CA PRO A 87 -9.53 5.07 -8.70
C PRO A 87 -8.73 6.17 -9.40
N ARG A 88 -9.42 7.04 -10.14
CA ARG A 88 -8.82 8.21 -10.74
C ARG A 88 -8.52 9.26 -9.67
N SER A 89 -7.25 9.55 -9.44
CA SER A 89 -6.86 10.63 -8.52
C SER A 89 -7.31 11.99 -9.03
N VAL A 90 -7.87 12.83 -8.16
CA VAL A 90 -8.19 14.23 -8.50
C VAL A 90 -6.94 15.12 -8.46
N ARG A 91 -6.01 14.80 -7.57
CA ARG A 91 -4.71 15.46 -7.43
C ARG A 91 -3.76 14.90 -8.46
N GLN A 92 -3.68 15.56 -9.61
CA GLN A 92 -2.84 15.13 -10.74
C GLN A 92 -1.38 15.61 -10.58
N ASP A 93 -1.15 16.56 -9.69
CA ASP A 93 0.13 17.09 -9.30
C ASP A 93 0.76 16.31 -8.13
N GLY A 94 2.08 16.41 -7.99
CA GLY A 94 2.86 15.73 -6.96
C GLY A 94 4.28 15.44 -7.42
N ARG A 95 5.13 15.01 -6.49
CA ARG A 95 6.45 14.49 -6.82
C ARG A 95 6.31 13.05 -7.31
N GLU A 96 7.04 12.69 -8.35
CA GLU A 96 7.14 11.29 -8.78
C GLU A 96 7.72 10.41 -7.67
N PRO A 97 7.29 9.13 -7.56
CA PRO A 97 7.92 8.19 -6.65
C PRO A 97 9.42 8.08 -6.91
N ILE A 98 10.23 8.16 -5.86
CA ILE A 98 11.68 8.03 -5.95
C ILE A 98 12.08 6.59 -5.66
N PHE A 99 13.07 6.06 -6.39
CA PHE A 99 13.59 4.71 -6.20
C PHE A 99 15.08 4.76 -5.86
N HIS A 100 15.47 4.06 -4.80
CA HIS A 100 16.86 3.85 -4.41
C HIS A 100 17.18 2.36 -4.41
N ARG A 101 17.99 1.95 -5.39
CA ARG A 101 18.59 0.62 -5.44
C ARG A 101 19.79 0.55 -4.51
N VAL A 102 19.86 -0.50 -3.69
CA VAL A 102 20.99 -0.77 -2.80
C VAL A 102 21.55 -2.16 -3.11
N ASP A 103 22.72 -2.22 -3.72
CA ASP A 103 23.41 -3.50 -3.99
C ASP A 103 24.34 -3.92 -2.84
N ASP A 104 24.90 -2.97 -2.09
CA ASP A 104 25.75 -3.23 -0.92
C ASP A 104 24.91 -3.28 0.37
N PRO A 105 24.82 -4.43 1.07
CA PRO A 105 24.10 -4.54 2.33
C PRO A 105 24.52 -3.52 3.39
N LEU A 106 25.79 -3.11 3.43
CA LEU A 106 26.27 -2.11 4.39
C LEU A 106 25.72 -0.70 4.12
N ARG A 107 25.26 -0.43 2.89
CA ARG A 107 24.63 0.83 2.50
C ARG A 107 23.13 0.85 2.72
N PHE A 108 22.50 -0.28 3.03
CA PHE A 108 21.04 -0.37 3.15
C PHE A 108 20.48 0.52 4.25
N GLY A 109 20.93 0.35 5.50
CA GLY A 109 20.54 1.21 6.61
C GLY A 109 20.81 2.71 6.36
N PRO A 110 22.03 3.10 5.94
CA PRO A 110 22.32 4.49 5.56
C PRO A 110 21.39 5.06 4.50
N THR A 111 21.07 4.30 3.45
CA THR A 111 20.16 4.77 2.39
C THR A 111 18.72 4.93 2.90
N VAL A 112 18.23 4.02 3.75
CA VAL A 112 16.92 4.20 4.41
C VAL A 112 16.90 5.49 5.24
N VAL A 113 17.96 5.76 6.00
CA VAL A 113 18.11 6.99 6.80
C VAL A 113 18.13 8.25 5.93
N GLU A 114 18.89 8.23 4.83
CA GLU A 114 18.95 9.33 3.86
C GLU A 114 17.56 9.61 3.27
N SER A 115 16.86 8.58 2.78
CA SER A 115 15.50 8.72 2.26
C SER A 115 14.51 9.26 3.31
N VAL A 116 14.59 8.80 4.56
CA VAL A 116 13.72 9.30 5.64
C VAL A 116 13.95 10.78 5.92
N ARG A 117 15.21 11.24 5.93
CA ARG A 117 15.53 12.67 6.13
C ARG A 117 14.96 13.51 5.01
N ASP A 118 15.16 13.09 3.76
CA ASP A 118 14.64 13.79 2.58
C ASP A 118 13.11 13.90 2.63
N GLU A 119 12.42 12.85 3.07
CA GLU A 119 10.96 12.90 3.24
C GLU A 119 10.52 13.82 4.38
N VAL A 120 11.17 13.72 5.55
CA VAL A 120 10.86 14.57 6.72
C VAL A 120 11.03 16.04 6.37
N ASP A 121 12.15 16.41 5.74
CA ASP A 121 12.43 17.78 5.32
C ASP A 121 11.38 18.27 4.30
N ALA A 122 10.90 17.39 3.42
CA ALA A 122 9.93 17.73 2.39
C ALA A 122 8.48 17.84 2.90
N VAL A 123 8.11 17.15 3.98
CA VAL A 123 6.74 17.23 4.56
C VAL A 123 6.65 18.14 5.79
N GLU A 124 7.75 18.76 6.21
CA GLU A 124 7.88 19.64 7.37
C GLU A 124 7.43 18.97 8.69
N SER A 125 6.19 19.19 9.12
CA SER A 125 5.59 18.60 10.33
C SER A 125 4.73 17.38 10.05
N GLY A 126 4.68 16.93 8.79
CA GLY A 126 3.93 15.75 8.37
C GLY A 126 4.54 14.44 8.86
N ASN A 127 3.71 13.40 8.93
CA ASN A 127 4.12 12.07 9.39
C ASN A 127 4.77 11.26 8.26
N VAL A 128 5.88 10.60 8.59
CA VAL A 128 6.64 9.73 7.69
C VAL A 128 6.64 8.30 8.24
N ALA A 129 6.27 7.31 7.43
CA ALA A 129 6.48 5.92 7.82
C ALA A 129 7.51 5.21 6.95
N VAL A 130 8.32 4.39 7.62
CA VAL A 130 9.16 3.38 6.99
C VAL A 130 8.36 2.07 6.97
N ILE A 131 7.80 1.72 5.81
CA ILE A 131 6.97 0.52 5.64
C ILE A 131 7.87 -0.60 5.14
N CYS A 132 8.00 -1.69 5.87
CA CYS A 132 8.94 -2.76 5.56
C CYS A 132 8.35 -4.16 5.81
N PRO A 133 8.99 -5.23 5.30
CA PRO A 133 8.69 -6.60 5.73
C PRO A 133 8.92 -6.74 7.24
N GLY A 134 8.22 -7.68 7.87
CA GLY A 134 8.34 -7.91 9.31
C GLY A 134 9.78 -8.24 9.74
N SER A 135 10.51 -8.96 8.89
CA SER A 135 11.91 -9.34 9.13
C SER A 135 12.89 -8.15 9.19
N ARG A 136 12.53 -6.98 8.64
CA ARG A 136 13.41 -5.81 8.54
C ARG A 136 13.10 -4.68 9.52
N VAL A 137 12.08 -4.84 10.37
CA VAL A 137 11.69 -3.81 11.34
C VAL A 137 12.87 -3.45 12.26
N GLU A 138 13.58 -4.47 12.79
CA GLU A 138 14.72 -4.27 13.69
C GLU A 138 15.89 -3.57 12.99
N GLU A 139 16.22 -3.98 11.75
CA GLU A 139 17.29 -3.37 10.95
C GLU A 139 16.99 -1.89 10.66
N CYS A 140 15.76 -1.57 10.23
CA CYS A 140 15.34 -0.20 9.94
C CYS A 140 15.37 0.67 11.19
N SER A 141 14.82 0.17 12.31
CA SER A 141 14.80 0.89 13.58
C SER A 141 16.23 1.14 14.10
N ALA A 142 17.10 0.13 14.06
CA ALA A 142 18.49 0.27 14.49
C ALA A 142 19.25 1.30 13.65
N ALA A 143 19.03 1.34 12.33
CA ALA A 143 19.65 2.34 11.44
C ALA A 143 19.21 3.78 11.80
N LEU A 144 17.91 3.98 12.05
CA LEU A 144 17.37 5.28 12.48
C LEU A 144 17.92 5.69 13.85
N THR A 145 17.99 4.78 14.82
CA THR A 145 18.60 5.03 16.15
C THR A 145 20.07 5.43 16.01
N ALA A 146 20.85 4.69 15.22
CA ALA A 146 22.28 5.00 15.00
C ALA A 146 22.49 6.37 14.35
N ALA A 147 21.53 6.82 13.53
CA ALA A 147 21.53 8.13 12.90
C ALA A 147 20.96 9.26 13.79
N GLY A 148 20.50 8.94 15.00
CA GLY A 148 19.93 9.90 15.94
C GLY A 148 18.53 10.40 15.57
N ILE A 149 17.77 9.66 14.77
CA ILE A 149 16.40 10.00 14.39
C ILE A 149 15.43 9.47 15.45
N ASP A 150 14.68 10.37 16.09
CA ASP A 150 13.59 10.00 16.99
C ASP A 150 12.46 9.34 16.21
N HIS A 151 12.09 8.12 16.58
CA HIS A 151 11.10 7.34 15.86
C HIS A 151 10.39 6.33 16.77
N GLY A 152 9.17 5.98 16.40
CA GLY A 152 8.42 4.89 17.00
C GLY A 152 8.47 3.61 16.16
N VAL A 153 8.02 2.50 16.77
CA VAL A 153 7.68 1.26 16.06
C VAL A 153 6.20 0.99 16.31
N ALA A 154 5.41 0.86 15.23
CA ALA A 154 3.94 0.80 15.31
C ALA A 154 3.38 -0.43 16.06
N ILE A 155 4.22 -1.41 16.38
CA ILE A 155 3.86 -2.59 17.19
C ILE A 155 3.70 -2.21 18.67
N GLU A 156 4.38 -1.16 19.14
CA GLU A 156 4.52 -0.86 20.58
C GLU A 156 3.94 0.51 20.99
N GLN A 157 4.01 1.53 20.13
CA GLN A 157 3.72 2.92 20.55
C GLN A 157 2.74 3.70 19.66
N GLY A 158 2.16 3.10 18.62
CA GLY A 158 1.33 3.84 17.65
C GLY A 158 2.12 4.94 16.90
N LEU A 159 1.42 5.88 16.28
CA LEU A 159 1.99 7.02 15.51
C LEU A 159 2.27 8.25 16.39
N ASN A 160 2.93 8.06 17.54
CA ASN A 160 3.24 9.16 18.46
C ASN A 160 4.51 9.95 18.07
N HIS A 161 5.24 9.47 17.07
CA HIS A 161 6.44 10.10 16.53
C HIS A 161 6.19 10.52 15.08
N GLN A 162 6.88 11.57 14.67
CA GLN A 162 6.84 12.01 13.27
C GLN A 162 7.30 10.91 12.32
N VAL A 163 8.37 10.19 12.70
CA VAL A 163 8.86 9.02 11.97
C VAL A 163 8.41 7.75 12.69
N THR A 164 7.82 6.80 11.97
CA THR A 164 7.44 5.50 12.53
C THR A 164 7.85 4.35 11.61
N VAL A 165 8.48 3.32 12.15
CA VAL A 165 8.72 2.05 11.44
C VAL A 165 7.49 1.17 11.58
N VAL A 166 6.96 0.70 10.45
CA VAL A 166 5.70 -0.03 10.38
C VAL A 166 5.89 -1.31 9.57
N PRO A 167 5.70 -2.51 10.14
CA PRO A 167 5.60 -3.71 9.33
C PRO A 167 4.37 -3.63 8.42
N VAL A 168 4.51 -4.03 7.16
CA VAL A 168 3.46 -3.88 6.15
C VAL A 168 2.12 -4.50 6.55
N GLY A 169 2.14 -5.61 7.29
CA GLY A 169 0.94 -6.30 7.77
C GLY A 169 0.02 -5.46 8.68
N ILE A 170 0.50 -4.37 9.28
CA ILE A 170 -0.31 -3.49 10.16
C ILE A 170 -0.42 -2.05 9.64
N VAL A 171 0.02 -1.76 8.43
CA VAL A 171 0.02 -0.39 7.88
C VAL A 171 -1.39 0.10 7.47
N LYS A 172 -2.36 -0.80 7.40
CA LYS A 172 -3.75 -0.47 7.05
C LYS A 172 -4.37 0.49 8.05
N GLY A 173 -5.24 1.35 7.53
CA GLY A 173 -5.92 2.36 8.34
C GLY A 173 -5.03 3.52 8.78
N LEU A 174 -3.72 3.49 8.50
CA LEU A 174 -2.83 4.63 8.71
C LEU A 174 -2.90 5.57 7.50
N GLU A 175 -2.99 6.86 7.78
CA GLU A 175 -2.84 7.93 6.79
C GLU A 175 -1.54 8.68 7.08
N LEU A 176 -0.68 8.78 6.07
CA LEU A 176 0.68 9.31 6.21
C LEU A 176 0.92 10.38 5.16
N ASP A 177 1.74 11.37 5.51
CA ASP A 177 2.14 12.41 4.56
C ASP A 177 3.16 11.83 3.58
N ALA A 178 4.18 11.15 4.09
CA ALA A 178 5.18 10.46 3.30
C ALA A 178 5.36 8.99 3.72
N THR A 179 5.78 8.16 2.77
CA THR A 179 6.16 6.78 3.04
C THR A 179 7.48 6.43 2.34
N VAL A 180 8.35 5.75 3.08
CA VAL A 180 9.52 5.05 2.56
C VAL A 180 9.18 3.56 2.57
N VAL A 181 8.87 2.97 1.42
CA VAL A 181 8.61 1.54 1.26
C VAL A 181 9.93 0.82 1.06
N VAL A 182 10.29 -0.03 2.02
CA VAL A 182 11.57 -0.71 2.09
C VAL A 182 11.40 -2.18 1.70
N ASP A 183 12.33 -2.69 0.90
CA ASP A 183 12.37 -4.07 0.40
C ASP A 183 11.01 -4.61 -0.10
N PRO A 184 10.51 -4.08 -1.24
CA PRO A 184 9.27 -4.57 -1.84
C PRO A 184 9.29 -6.07 -2.17
N ALA A 185 10.46 -6.62 -2.53
CA ALA A 185 10.59 -8.05 -2.81
C ALA A 185 10.38 -8.89 -1.54
N GLY A 186 10.93 -8.45 -0.41
CA GLY A 186 10.66 -9.03 0.91
C GLY A 186 9.17 -8.96 1.28
N ILE A 187 8.49 -7.83 1.01
CA ILE A 187 7.04 -7.69 1.27
C ILE A 187 6.25 -8.72 0.47
N LEU A 188 6.59 -8.90 -0.81
CA LEU A 188 5.95 -9.89 -1.67
C LEU A 188 6.18 -11.32 -1.19
N ALA A 189 7.34 -11.61 -0.61
CA ALA A 189 7.74 -12.95 -0.19
C ALA A 189 7.21 -13.34 1.20
N GLU A 190 7.16 -12.40 2.15
CA GLU A 190 6.79 -12.67 3.54
C GLU A 190 5.27 -12.69 3.77
N GLU A 191 4.52 -11.86 3.04
CA GLU A 191 3.08 -11.70 3.24
C GLU A 191 2.29 -12.73 2.44
N ALA A 192 1.31 -13.38 3.10
CA ALA A 192 0.42 -14.35 2.45
C ALA A 192 -0.33 -13.75 1.24
N GLN A 193 -0.61 -12.44 1.30
CA GLN A 193 -1.22 -11.66 0.22
C GLN A 193 -0.25 -10.59 -0.28
N GLY A 194 1.00 -10.98 -0.59
CA GLY A 194 2.11 -10.08 -0.93
C GLY A 194 1.77 -8.94 -1.90
N MET A 195 1.14 -9.24 -3.02
CA MET A 195 0.78 -8.22 -4.02
C MET A 195 -0.23 -7.19 -3.47
N ARG A 196 -1.19 -7.63 -2.66
CA ARG A 196 -2.16 -6.75 -2.01
C ARG A 196 -1.53 -5.97 -0.87
N ALA A 197 -0.61 -6.58 -0.12
CA ALA A 197 0.17 -5.90 0.92
C ALA A 197 1.05 -4.78 0.33
N LEU A 198 1.72 -5.05 -0.80
CA LEU A 198 2.48 -4.05 -1.53
C LEU A 198 1.59 -2.93 -2.08
N TYR A 199 0.43 -3.25 -2.66
CA TYR A 199 -0.55 -2.24 -3.08
C TYR A 199 -1.01 -1.36 -1.91
N VAL A 200 -1.28 -1.96 -0.75
CA VAL A 200 -1.62 -1.22 0.48
C VAL A 200 -0.48 -0.28 0.87
N ALA A 201 0.78 -0.76 0.90
CA ALA A 201 1.94 0.04 1.25
C ALA A 201 2.10 1.29 0.37
N LEU A 202 1.99 1.12 -0.96
CA LEU A 202 2.14 2.20 -1.95
C LEU A 202 1.00 3.22 -1.91
N THR A 203 -0.13 2.88 -1.29
CA THR A 203 -1.34 3.72 -1.22
C THR A 203 -1.51 4.42 0.13
N ARG A 204 -0.55 4.30 1.05
CA ARG A 204 -0.64 4.97 2.37
C ARG A 204 -0.21 6.43 2.35
N ALA A 205 0.65 6.81 1.41
CA ALA A 205 1.14 8.18 1.29
C ALA A 205 0.11 9.11 0.62
N THR A 206 -0.17 10.23 1.30
CA THR A 206 -1.01 11.31 0.78
C THR A 206 -0.20 12.41 0.09
N LYS A 207 1.13 12.43 0.20
CA LYS A 207 1.99 13.40 -0.47
C LYS A 207 3.17 12.75 -1.20
N LEU A 208 4.04 12.04 -0.49
CA LEU A 208 5.34 11.62 -1.03
C LEU A 208 5.57 10.12 -0.85
N LEU A 209 6.18 9.50 -1.86
CA LEU A 209 6.48 8.07 -1.86
C LEU A 209 7.92 7.86 -2.33
N THR A 210 8.69 7.12 -1.53
CA THR A 210 10.04 6.67 -1.86
C THR A 210 10.14 5.18 -1.65
N VAL A 211 10.86 4.49 -2.52
CA VAL A 211 11.07 3.04 -2.49
C VAL A 211 12.56 2.76 -2.35
N VAL A 212 12.95 2.04 -1.29
CA VAL A 212 14.33 1.58 -1.10
C VAL A 212 14.34 0.06 -1.27
N HIS A 213 15.08 -0.46 -2.25
CA HIS A 213 15.06 -1.90 -2.53
C HIS A 213 16.47 -2.48 -2.59
N PRO A 214 16.71 -3.64 -1.94
CA PRO A 214 17.96 -4.36 -2.08
C PRO A 214 17.97 -5.11 -3.43
N GLY A 215 19.03 -4.94 -4.23
CA GLY A 215 19.17 -5.63 -5.51
C GLY A 215 18.10 -5.25 -6.54
N GLU A 216 17.58 -6.23 -7.28
CA GLU A 216 16.61 -5.98 -8.36
C GLU A 216 15.22 -5.61 -7.83
N LEU A 217 14.60 -4.65 -8.51
CA LEU A 217 13.24 -4.23 -8.21
C LEU A 217 12.25 -5.28 -8.76
N PRO A 218 11.17 -5.67 -8.04
CA PRO A 218 10.19 -6.59 -8.59
C PRO A 218 9.61 -6.09 -9.91
N ASP A 219 9.37 -6.99 -10.87
CA ASP A 219 8.89 -6.63 -12.23
C ASP A 219 7.65 -5.73 -12.23
N VAL A 220 6.77 -5.89 -11.24
CA VAL A 220 5.55 -5.08 -11.11
C VAL A 220 5.82 -3.61 -10.73
N LEU A 221 7.01 -3.36 -10.18
CA LEU A 221 7.54 -2.05 -9.85
C LEU A 221 8.63 -1.59 -10.83
N ALA A 222 9.14 -2.46 -11.69
CA ALA A 222 9.99 -2.02 -12.79
C ALA A 222 9.16 -1.20 -13.78
N ASP A 223 9.79 -0.20 -14.40
CA ASP A 223 9.19 0.42 -15.57
C ASP A 223 9.06 -0.66 -16.65
N GLU A 224 7.91 -0.73 -17.33
CA GLU A 224 7.88 -1.44 -18.59
C GLU A 224 8.99 -0.82 -19.45
N PRO A 225 9.90 -1.63 -20.05
CA PRO A 225 10.74 -1.10 -21.10
C PRO A 225 9.79 -0.44 -22.10
N ALA A 226 10.05 0.81 -22.45
CA ALA A 226 9.32 1.52 -23.49
C ALA A 226 9.53 0.77 -24.82
N ASP A 227 8.80 -0.31 -25.02
CA ASP A 227 8.91 -1.13 -26.21
C ASP A 227 8.10 -0.46 -27.30
N GLY A 228 8.82 0.11 -28.26
CA GLY A 228 8.30 0.40 -29.58
C GLY A 228 7.27 1.51 -29.67
N GLN A 229 7.69 2.76 -29.47
CA GLN A 229 7.16 3.83 -30.31
C GLN A 229 7.57 3.53 -31.76
N GLN A 230 6.80 2.69 -32.45
CA GLN A 230 6.80 2.63 -33.90
C GLN A 230 6.33 4.00 -34.37
N VAL A 231 7.30 4.88 -34.61
CA VAL A 231 7.16 6.02 -35.49
C VAL A 231 6.77 5.43 -36.85
N ILE A 232 5.48 5.41 -37.14
CA ILE A 232 4.99 5.27 -38.52
C ILE A 232 5.44 6.57 -39.21
N ALA A 233 6.66 6.55 -39.72
CA ALA A 233 7.14 7.54 -40.66
C ALA A 233 6.40 7.31 -41.97
N PHE A 234 5.35 8.10 -42.22
CA PHE A 234 4.86 8.28 -43.57
C PHE A 234 5.96 8.97 -44.38
N SER A 235 6.51 8.25 -45.35
CA SER A 235 7.37 8.78 -46.40
C SER A 235 6.76 8.36 -47.74
N GLY A 236 6.52 9.34 -48.62
CA GLY A 236 6.05 9.15 -50.00
C GLY A 236 4.59 9.51 -50.21
#